data_AF-A0A9R1UYN8-F1
#
_entry.id   AF-A0A9R1UYN8-F1
#
_cell.length_a   1.000
_cell.length_b   1.000
_cell.length_c   1.000
_cell.angle_alpha   90.00
_cell.angle_beta   90.00
_cell.angle_gamma   90.00
#
_symmetry.space_group_name_H-M   'P 1'
#
loop_
_entity.id
_entity.type
_entity.pdbx_description
1 polymer ?
#
loop_
_entity_poly.entity_id
_entity_poly.type
_entity_poly.pdbx_seq_one_letter_code
_entity_poly.pdbx_strand_id
1 'polypeptide(L)'
;MSASNAISVAPWGGKGGSQSWEFILPDGARLTEISVRCGAVLDSISFTYKDQEGTHSSRSFGGTGGTPYVTEAFADDELVIGLVDVSDHLTISL
;
A
#
# COMPACT_ATOMS: atom_id res chain seq x y z
N MET A 1 0.50 -2.59 -25.77
CA MET A 1 0.26 -2.62 -24.32
C MET A 1 0.91 -3.87 -23.80
N SER A 2 2.03 -3.77 -23.07
CA SER A 2 2.61 -4.95 -22.44
C SER A 2 1.65 -5.37 -21.34
N ALA A 3 1.12 -6.58 -21.41
CA ALA A 3 0.37 -7.12 -20.28
C ALA A 3 1.37 -7.29 -19.14
N SER A 4 1.19 -6.55 -18.05
CA SER A 4 1.87 -6.88 -16.81
C SER A 4 1.43 -8.29 -16.42
N ASN A 5 2.38 -9.20 -16.16
CA ASN A 5 2.08 -10.51 -15.57
C ASN A 5 1.76 -10.35 -14.07
N ALA A 6 0.89 -9.39 -13.74
CA ALA A 6 0.49 -9.08 -12.38
C ALA A 6 -0.58 -10.08 -11.93
N ILE A 7 -0.30 -10.76 -10.83
CA ILE A 7 -1.28 -11.61 -10.15
C ILE A 7 -1.98 -10.75 -9.10
N SER A 8 -3.29 -10.58 -9.24
CA SER A 8 -4.13 -9.97 -8.21
C SER A 8 -4.86 -11.07 -7.44
N VAL A 9 -4.71 -11.05 -6.12
CA VAL A 9 -5.31 -12.00 -5.18
C VAL A 9 -6.66 -11.52 -4.60
N ALA A 10 -7.22 -10.47 -5.23
CA ALA A 10 -8.43 -9.74 -4.85
C ALA A 10 -8.26 -8.79 -3.64
N PRO A 11 -9.07 -7.71 -3.55
CA PRO A 11 -9.10 -6.89 -2.35
C PRO A 11 -9.81 -7.63 -1.21
N TRP A 12 -9.31 -7.47 0.00
CA TRP A 12 -9.99 -7.87 1.24
C TRP A 12 -10.51 -6.61 1.94
N GLY A 13 -11.81 -6.55 2.23
CA GLY A 13 -12.43 -5.36 2.81
C GLY A 13 -13.90 -5.18 2.43
N GLY A 14 -14.43 -4.00 2.73
CA GLY A 14 -15.80 -3.62 2.36
C GLY A 14 -15.90 -3.16 0.90
N LYS A 15 -17.13 -2.97 0.41
CA LYS A 15 -17.43 -2.37 -0.91
C LYS A 15 -17.51 -0.83 -0.86
N GLY A 16 -17.01 -0.24 0.23
CA GLY A 16 -17.01 1.21 0.43
C GLY A 16 -16.05 1.93 -0.52
N GLY A 17 -16.08 3.26 -0.49
CA GLY A 17 -15.21 4.10 -1.30
C GLY A 17 -15.79 4.50 -2.64
N SER A 18 -15.32 5.65 -3.11
CA SER A 18 -15.76 6.23 -4.39
C SER A 18 -14.81 5.92 -5.54
N GLN A 19 -13.58 5.51 -5.24
CA GLN A 19 -12.53 5.29 -6.23
C GLN A 19 -11.78 3.99 -5.93
N SER A 20 -11.87 3.04 -6.86
CA SER A 20 -10.94 1.92 -6.89
C SER A 20 -9.53 2.42 -7.20
N TRP A 21 -8.53 1.77 -6.62
CA TRP A 21 -7.14 2.08 -6.88
C TRP A 21 -6.32 0.81 -6.96
N GLU A 22 -5.25 0.89 -7.74
CA GLU A 22 -4.20 -0.10 -7.82
C GLU A 22 -2.85 0.62 -7.72
N PHE A 23 -1.87 -0.06 -7.15
CA PHE A 23 -0.48 0.37 -7.18
C PHE A 23 0.35 -0.78 -7.74
N ILE A 24 0.94 -0.54 -8.90
CA ILE A 24 1.84 -1.48 -9.57
C ILE A 24 3.23 -0.87 -9.49
N LEU A 25 4.18 -1.58 -8.88
CA LEU A 25 5.56 -1.14 -8.89
C LEU A 25 6.07 -1.06 -10.33
N PRO A 26 6.78 0.02 -10.71
CA PRO A 26 7.46 0.07 -12.01
C PRO A 26 8.44 -1.09 -12.18
N ASP A 27 8.63 -1.53 -13.42
CA ASP A 27 9.57 -2.61 -13.74
C ASP A 27 10.99 -2.25 -13.28
N GLY A 28 11.61 -3.15 -12.51
CA GLY A 28 12.94 -2.94 -11.96
C GLY A 28 13.02 -2.02 -10.74
N ALA A 29 11.88 -1.48 -10.27
CA ALA A 29 11.81 -0.76 -9.00
C ALA A 29 11.71 -1.72 -7.81
N ARG A 30 12.16 -1.25 -6.64
CA ARG A 30 12.08 -1.96 -5.36
C ARG A 30 11.21 -1.18 -4.38
N LEU A 31 10.25 -1.86 -3.73
CA LEU A 31 9.49 -1.27 -2.64
C LEU A 31 10.40 -1.11 -1.43
N THR A 32 10.42 0.08 -0.83
CA THR A 32 11.32 0.39 0.29
C THR A 32 10.58 0.81 1.55
N GLU A 33 9.30 1.18 1.48
CA GLU A 33 8.52 1.56 2.66
C GLU A 33 7.03 1.41 2.38
N ILE A 34 6.28 1.06 3.42
CA ILE A 34 4.83 1.19 3.45
C ILE A 34 4.46 2.14 4.57
N SER A 35 3.89 3.28 4.21
CA SER A 35 3.40 4.27 5.16
C SER A 35 1.89 4.13 5.32
N VAL A 36 1.40 4.13 6.56
CA VAL A 36 -0.03 4.04 6.85
C VAL A 36 -0.49 5.18 7.76
N ARG A 37 -1.79 5.47 7.73
CA ARG A 37 -2.47 6.26 8.76
C ARG A 37 -3.55 5.39 9.39
N CYS A 38 -3.63 5.36 10.71
CA CYS A 38 -4.64 4.58 11.40
C CYS A 38 -5.13 5.24 12.68
N GLY A 39 -6.40 4.96 12.99
CA GLY A 39 -7.03 5.19 14.29
C GLY A 39 -7.64 3.88 14.79
N ALA A 40 -8.97 3.81 14.81
CA ALA A 40 -9.69 2.55 15.06
C ALA A 40 -9.60 1.56 13.88
N VAL A 41 -9.37 2.09 12.68
CA VAL A 41 -9.20 1.33 11.43
C VAL A 41 -8.03 1.92 10.64
N LEU A 42 -7.65 1.25 9.55
CA LEU A 42 -6.74 1.82 8.56
C LEU A 42 -7.45 2.94 7.79
N ASP A 43 -6.95 4.17 7.91
CA ASP A 43 -7.49 5.35 7.21
C ASP A 43 -6.85 5.51 5.83
N SER A 44 -5.53 5.29 5.72
CA SER A 44 -4.83 5.39 4.44
C SER A 44 -3.53 4.61 4.37
N ILE A 45 -3.08 4.35 3.13
CA ILE A 45 -1.81 3.68 2.81
C ILE A 45 -1.09 4.40 1.66
N SER A 46 0.24 4.42 1.70
CA SER A 46 1.10 4.89 0.61
C SER A 46 2.37 4.06 0.54
N PHE A 47 3.00 4.06 -0.63
CA PHE A 47 4.18 3.25 -0.92
C PHE A 47 5.35 4.14 -1.33
N THR A 48 6.52 3.86 -0.77
CA THR A 48 7.79 4.45 -1.23
C THR A 48 8.59 3.36 -1.93
N TYR A 49 9.14 3.68 -3.08
CA TYR A 49 9.95 2.76 -3.87
C TYR A 49 11.17 3.45 -4.46
N LYS A 50 12.16 2.66 -4.85
CA LYS A 50 13.40 3.13 -5.45
C LYS A 50 13.60 2.49 -6.82
N ASP A 51 14.02 3.28 -7.79
CA ASP A 51 14.44 2.85 -9.12
C ASP A 51 15.80 3.47 -9.50
N GLN A 52 16.14 3.45 -10.79
CA GLN A 52 17.40 4.02 -11.30
C GLN A 52 17.44 5.55 -11.22
N GLU A 53 16.28 6.21 -11.17
CA GLU A 53 16.15 7.67 -11.12
C GLU A 53 16.16 8.20 -9.69
N GLY A 54 15.79 7.36 -8.71
CA GLY A 54 15.90 7.69 -7.30
C GLY A 54 14.77 7.10 -6.46
N THR A 55 14.40 7.82 -5.41
CA THR A 55 13.32 7.45 -4.50
C THR A 55 12.04 8.19 -4.86
N HIS A 56 10.93 7.48 -4.92
CA HIS A 56 9.62 7.99 -5.30
C HIS A 56 8.57 7.57 -4.27
N SER A 57 7.52 8.37 -4.12
CA SER A 57 6.37 8.04 -3.29
C SER A 57 5.09 8.06 -4.11
N SER A 58 4.24 7.06 -3.89
CA SER A 58 2.88 7.06 -4.42
C SER A 58 2.06 8.17 -3.78
N ARG A 59 0.89 8.47 -4.37
CA ARG A 59 -0.16 9.16 -3.62
C ARG A 59 -0.60 8.34 -2.41
N SER A 60 -1.23 8.99 -1.44
CA SER A 60 -1.97 8.30 -0.38
C SER A 60 -3.30 7.78 -0.93
N PHE A 61 -3.61 6.53 -0.62
CA PHE A 61 -4.88 5.88 -0.95
C PHE A 61 -5.72 5.77 0.33
N GLY A 62 -6.92 6.36 0.32
CA GLY A 62 -7.80 6.46 1.48
C GLY A 62 -8.01 7.90 1.96
N GLY A 63 -8.43 8.04 3.22
CA GLY A 63 -8.76 9.31 3.84
C GLY A 63 -7.57 10.05 4.43
N THR A 64 -7.84 11.16 5.12
CA THR A 64 -6.84 11.98 5.84
C THR A 64 -6.90 11.79 7.36
N GLY A 65 -7.74 10.87 7.84
CA GLY A 65 -7.91 10.52 9.24
C GLY A 65 -6.71 9.79 9.84
N GLY A 66 -6.88 9.28 11.05
CA GLY A 66 -5.85 8.52 11.76
C GLY A 66 -4.57 9.32 12.09
N THR A 67 -3.65 8.64 12.76
CA THR A 67 -2.29 9.10 13.06
C THR A 67 -1.30 8.41 12.12
N PRO A 68 -0.29 9.11 11.58
CA PRO A 68 0.74 8.47 10.76
C PRO A 68 1.49 7.40 11.54
N TYR A 69 1.63 6.24 10.92
CA TYR A 69 2.59 5.21 11.29
C TYR A 69 3.42 4.89 10.04
N VAL A 70 4.70 5.25 10.11
CA VAL A 70 5.66 5.02 9.04
C VAL A 70 6.49 3.82 9.46
N THR A 71 6.51 2.76 8.64
CA THR A 71 7.45 1.66 8.89
C THR A 71 8.87 2.17 8.76
N GLU A 72 9.83 1.52 9.42
CA GLU A 72 11.22 1.75 9.02
C GLU A 72 11.39 1.36 7.55
N ALA A 73 12.27 2.08 6.84
CA ALA A 73 12.58 1.76 5.47
C ALA A 73 13.23 0.37 5.40
N PHE A 74 12.73 -0.47 4.49
CA PHE A 74 13.19 -1.83 4.30
C PHE A 74 14.66 -1.85 3.89
N ALA A 75 15.49 -2.59 4.64
CA ALA A 75 16.88 -2.85 4.28
C ALA A 75 16.96 -3.50 2.88
N ASP A 76 18.08 -3.41 2.17
CA ASP A 76 18.18 -3.86 0.77
C ASP A 76 17.81 -5.33 0.55
N ASP A 77 17.95 -6.18 1.57
CA ASP A 77 17.64 -7.61 1.59
C ASP A 77 16.27 -7.96 2.21
N GLU A 78 15.53 -6.97 2.69
CA GLU A 78 14.21 -7.18 3.29
C GLU A 78 13.11 -7.24 2.22
N LEU A 79 12.12 -8.10 2.43
CA LEU A 79 11.01 -8.31 1.52
C LEU A 79 9.69 -8.40 2.28
N VAL A 80 8.63 -7.82 1.70
CA VAL A 80 7.26 -8.02 2.18
C VAL A 80 6.79 -9.41 1.74
N ILE A 81 6.64 -10.32 2.70
CA ILE A 81 6.22 -11.72 2.44
C ILE A 81 4.73 -11.96 2.71
N GLY A 82 4.02 -10.99 3.28
CA GLY A 82 2.59 -11.08 3.55
C GLY A 82 1.99 -9.79 4.07
N LEU A 83 0.70 -9.59 3.77
CA LEU A 83 -0.15 -8.56 4.36
C LEU A 83 -1.31 -9.28 5.05
N VAL A 84 -1.52 -9.00 6.34
CA VAL A 84 -2.57 -9.65 7.14
C VAL A 84 -3.38 -8.56 7.84
N ASP A 85 -4.70 -8.64 7.74
CA ASP A 85 -5.65 -7.85 8.53
C ASP A 85 -6.26 -8.73 9.62
N VAL A 86 -6.46 -8.15 10.81
CA VAL A 86 -6.99 -8.83 12.01
C VAL A 86 -8.30 -8.20 12.49
N SER A 87 -8.95 -7.37 11.68
CA SER A 87 -10.15 -6.64 12.12
C SER A 87 -11.40 -7.54 12.27
N ASP A 88 -11.93 -7.62 13.49
CA ASP A 88 -13.16 -8.36 13.85
C ASP A 88 -14.44 -7.75 13.24
N HIS A 89 -14.36 -6.48 12.84
CA HIS A 89 -15.37 -5.75 12.10
C HIS A 89 -14.73 -5.16 10.84
N LEU A 90 -14.83 -5.91 9.74
CA LEU A 90 -14.35 -5.53 8.42
C LEU A 90 -14.98 -4.20 7.97
N THR A 91 -14.23 -3.10 8.03
CA THR A 91 -14.37 -2.04 7.04
C THR A 91 -13.07 -1.27 6.90
N ILE A 92 -12.24 -1.69 5.95
CA ILE A 92 -11.43 -0.73 5.21
C ILE A 92 -12.44 0.16 4.47
N SER A 93 -12.75 1.32 5.05
CA SER A 93 -13.47 2.40 4.36
C SER A 93 -12.44 3.26 3.65
N LEU A 94 -11.91 2.76 2.54
CA LEU A 94 -11.21 3.59 1.55
C LEU A 94 -12.23 4.43 0.78
#